data_AF-A0A2P4X3M9-F1
#
_entry.id   AF-A0A2P4X3M9-F1
#
_cell.length_a   1.000
_cell.length_b   1.000
_cell.length_c   1.000
_cell.angle_alpha   90.00
_cell.angle_beta   90.00
_cell.angle_gamma   90.00
#
_symmetry.space_group_name_H-M   'P 1'
#
loop_
_entity.id
_entity.type
_entity.pdbx_description
1 polymer ?
#
loop_
_entity_poly.entity_id
_entity_poly.type
_entity_poly.pdbx_seq_one_letter_code
_entity_poly.pdbx_strand_id
1 'polypeptide(L)'
;MVVAAYNPGMVALGWVDNKPVYFLGSQVPTKLTNLTRREKNGTLSTVPCPGAVRTYLQNMGGVDRHDQLRLQSYSIQISCRIRMYYKGLFLGLIDMALMNGYIIHKCNADKLHKKPYSHYSTWLPCTSI
;
A
#
# COMPACT_ATOMS: atom_id res chain seq x y z
N MET A 1 28.29 3.02 10.08
CA MET A 1 27.86 1.69 10.56
C MET A 1 27.41 1.87 12.00
N VAL A 2 26.10 1.86 12.26
CA VAL A 2 25.56 2.04 13.63
C VAL A 2 24.78 0.79 13.97
N VAL A 3 25.33 0.02 14.91
CA VAL A 3 24.80 -1.23 15.44
C VAL A 3 23.93 -0.90 16.66
N ALA A 4 22.70 -1.43 16.72
CA ALA A 4 21.86 -1.34 17.91
C ALA A 4 22.37 -2.29 19.01
N ALA A 5 22.56 -1.78 20.22
CA ALA A 5 23.21 -2.47 21.34
C ALA A 5 22.32 -3.48 22.13
N TYR A 6 21.10 -3.79 21.67
CA TYR A 6 20.25 -4.80 22.32
C TYR A 6 19.25 -5.38 21.30
N ASN A 7 19.53 -6.59 20.83
CA ASN A 7 18.60 -7.40 20.04
C ASN A 7 17.75 -8.24 21.01
N PRO A 8 16.45 -7.98 21.18
CA PRO A 8 15.52 -9.08 21.33
C PRO A 8 15.13 -9.51 19.90
N GLY A 9 15.48 -10.73 19.50
CA GLY A 9 15.19 -11.28 18.18
C GLY A 9 13.70 -11.22 17.78
N MET A 10 12.80 -10.93 18.71
CA MET A 10 11.37 -10.73 18.51
C MET A 10 10.80 -9.85 19.64
N VAL A 11 9.89 -8.93 19.30
CA VAL A 11 9.20 -8.05 20.25
C VAL A 11 7.70 -8.30 20.15
N ALA A 12 7.08 -8.60 21.28
CA ALA A 12 5.64 -8.59 21.46
C ALA A 12 5.24 -7.30 22.21
N LEU A 13 4.26 -6.58 21.71
CA LEU A 13 3.76 -5.34 22.33
C LEU A 13 2.23 -5.29 22.30
N GLY A 14 1.63 -4.82 23.39
CA GLY A 14 0.22 -4.49 23.46
C GLY A 14 0.05 -2.98 23.41
N TRP A 15 -0.85 -2.50 22.57
CA TRP A 15 -1.28 -1.10 22.55
C TRP A 15 -2.78 -1.02 22.75
N VAL A 16 -3.22 -0.20 23.69
CA VAL A 16 -4.63 0.01 24.00
C VAL A 16 -4.99 1.43 23.62
N ASP A 17 -5.83 1.56 22.60
CA ASP A 17 -6.52 2.81 22.25
C ASP A 17 -7.98 2.70 22.67
N ASN A 18 -8.91 2.50 21.74
CA ASN A 18 -10.30 2.14 22.08
C ASN A 18 -10.47 0.65 22.42
N LYS A 19 -9.62 -0.20 21.81
CA LYS A 19 -9.58 -1.65 22.01
C LYS A 19 -8.12 -2.09 22.11
N PRO A 20 -7.81 -3.13 22.89
CA PRO A 20 -6.45 -3.68 22.94
C PRO A 20 -6.08 -4.30 21.60
N VAL A 21 -4.89 -3.97 21.10
CA VAL A 21 -4.29 -4.52 19.89
C VAL A 21 -2.89 -5.04 20.25
N TYR A 22 -2.60 -6.27 19.84
CA TYR A 22 -1.30 -6.89 20.07
C TYR A 22 -0.52 -6.95 18.76
N PHE A 23 0.76 -6.60 18.82
CA PHE A 23 1.68 -6.72 17.69
C PHE A 23 2.82 -7.65 18.06
N LEU A 24 3.28 -8.39 17.07
CA LEU A 24 4.45 -9.23 17.14
C LEU A 24 5.32 -8.90 15.92
N GLY A 25 6.58 -8.60 16.14
CA GLY A 25 7.50 -8.32 15.04
C GLY A 25 8.95 -8.41 15.45
N SER A 26 9.84 -8.53 14.48
CA SER A 26 11.29 -8.48 14.69
C SER A 26 11.83 -7.12 14.26
N GLN A 27 12.88 -6.64 14.92
CA GLN A 27 13.59 -5.40 14.56
C GLN A 27 12.67 -4.17 14.45
N VAL A 28 11.67 -4.11 15.33
CA VAL A 28 10.65 -3.06 15.31
C VAL A 28 11.01 -1.94 16.28
N PRO A 29 10.83 -0.66 15.93
CA PRO A 29 11.06 0.45 16.85
C PRO A 29 10.11 0.36 18.07
N THR A 30 10.67 0.20 19.26
CA THR A 30 9.92 0.16 20.53
C THR A 30 9.77 1.53 21.19
N LYS A 31 10.49 2.55 20.71
CA LYS A 31 10.43 3.90 21.26
C LYS A 31 9.02 4.49 21.08
N LEU A 32 8.50 5.11 22.14
CA LEU A 32 7.23 5.82 22.11
C LEU A 32 7.30 6.96 21.07
N THR A 33 6.23 7.08 20.29
CA THR A 33 6.08 7.99 19.18
C THR A 33 4.65 8.53 19.17
N ASN A 34 4.43 9.69 18.56
CA ASN A 34 3.10 10.25 18.44
C ASN A 34 2.47 9.92 17.08
N LEU A 35 1.20 9.55 17.09
CA LEU A 35 0.37 9.42 15.89
C LEU A 35 -0.72 10.48 15.90
N THR A 36 -0.95 11.09 14.74
CA THR A 36 -2.09 11.98 14.54
C THR A 36 -3.32 11.15 14.18
N ARG A 37 -4.37 11.30 14.97
CA ARG A 37 -5.66 10.64 14.78
C ARG A 37 -6.73 11.67 14.53
N ARG A 38 -7.59 11.43 13.55
CA ARG A 38 -8.81 12.23 13.35
C ARG A 38 -9.90 11.69 14.26
N GLU A 39 -10.39 12.53 15.14
CA GLU A 39 -11.52 12.21 16.01
C GLU A 39 -12.85 12.31 15.27
N LYS A 40 -13.92 11.74 15.85
CA LYS A 40 -15.26 11.73 15.24
C LYS A 40 -15.81 13.14 14.94
N ASN A 41 -15.37 14.13 15.72
CA ASN A 41 -15.69 15.55 15.54
C ASN A 41 -14.87 16.22 14.40
N GLY A 42 -13.99 15.48 13.73
CA GLY A 42 -13.13 15.98 12.66
C GLY A 42 -11.83 16.63 13.13
N THR A 43 -11.64 16.81 14.45
CA THR A 43 -10.42 17.39 15.04
C THR A 43 -9.25 16.40 14.98
N LEU A 44 -8.03 16.90 14.84
CA LEU A 44 -6.82 16.09 14.89
C LEU A 44 -6.32 16.02 16.34
N SER A 45 -6.31 14.82 16.92
CA SER A 45 -5.75 14.52 18.22
C SER A 45 -4.37 13.86 18.07
N THR A 46 -3.46 14.13 18.99
CA THR A 46 -2.14 13.48 19.03
C THR A 46 -2.15 12.41 20.11
N VAL A 47 -2.01 11.16 19.71
CA VAL A 47 -2.07 10.00 20.61
C VAL A 47 -0.68 9.38 20.76
N PRO A 48 -0.19 9.15 21.99
CA PRO A 48 1.05 8.43 22.21
C PRO A 48 0.87 6.95 21.81
N CYS A 49 1.79 6.43 21.01
CA CYS A 49 1.79 5.07 20.52
C CYS A 49 3.21 4.49 20.47
N PRO A 50 3.38 3.16 20.52
CA PRO A 50 4.66 2.55 20.20
C PRO A 50 5.07 2.84 18.76
N GLY A 51 6.35 3.08 18.49
CA GLY A 51 6.87 3.32 17.13
C GLY A 51 6.49 2.21 16.15
N ALA A 52 6.41 0.97 16.64
CA ALA A 52 5.89 -0.20 15.94
C ALA A 52 4.52 0.03 15.28
N VAL A 53 3.59 0.64 16.03
CA VAL A 53 2.22 0.91 15.57
C VAL A 53 2.25 1.91 14.43
N ARG A 54 3.07 2.97 14.54
CA ARG A 54 3.25 3.95 13.46
C ARG A 54 3.81 3.31 12.20
N THR A 55 4.88 2.54 12.32
CA THR A 55 5.51 1.86 11.17
C THR A 55 4.54 0.89 10.51
N TYR A 56 3.77 0.15 11.31
CA TYR A 56 2.72 -0.70 10.79
C TYR A 56 1.67 0.12 10.05
N LEU A 57 1.06 1.14 10.65
CA LEU A 57 0.03 1.98 10.00
C LEU A 57 0.52 2.64 8.70
N GLN A 58 1.78 3.08 8.64
CA GLN A 58 2.34 3.72 7.45
C GLN A 58 2.51 2.75 6.28
N ASN A 59 2.87 1.50 6.56
CA ASN A 59 3.13 0.48 5.55
C ASN A 59 1.91 -0.43 5.29
N MET A 60 0.94 -0.41 6.21
CA MET A 60 -0.33 -1.11 6.09
C MET A 60 -1.11 -0.51 4.91
N GLY A 61 -1.73 -1.38 4.12
CA GLY A 61 -2.49 -0.97 2.93
C GLY A 61 -1.68 -0.89 1.65
N GLY A 62 -0.41 -1.34 1.62
CA GLY A 62 0.30 -1.55 0.36
C GLY A 62 -0.44 -2.51 -0.59
N VAL A 63 -0.93 -3.62 -0.04
CA VAL A 63 -1.73 -4.62 -0.77
C VAL A 63 -3.09 -4.05 -1.16
N ASP A 64 -3.82 -3.43 -0.23
CA ASP A 64 -5.14 -2.84 -0.50
C ASP A 64 -5.07 -1.73 -1.56
N ARG A 65 -4.02 -0.90 -1.53
CA ARG A 65 -3.80 0.13 -2.55
C ARG A 65 -3.47 -0.50 -3.90
N HIS A 66 -2.67 -1.55 -3.94
CA HIS A 66 -2.39 -2.28 -5.17
C HIS A 66 -3.68 -2.91 -5.72
N ASP A 67 -4.51 -3.54 -4.87
CA ASP A 67 -5.78 -4.13 -5.27
C ASP A 67 -6.81 -3.08 -5.70
N GLN A 68 -6.85 -1.91 -5.06
CA GLN A 68 -7.68 -0.79 -5.47
C GLN A 68 -7.28 -0.24 -6.83
N LEU A 69 -5.97 -0.09 -7.11
CA LEU A 69 -5.47 0.31 -8.43
C LEU A 69 -5.84 -0.73 -9.50
N ARG A 70 -5.67 -2.01 -9.17
CA ARG A 70 -6.13 -3.16 -9.94
C ARG A 70 -7.63 -3.04 -10.26
N LEU A 71 -8.50 -2.92 -9.26
CA LEU A 71 -9.95 -2.78 -9.43
C LEU A 71 -10.37 -1.53 -10.24
N GLN A 72 -9.67 -0.41 -10.08
CA GLN A 72 -9.91 0.81 -10.87
C GLN A 72 -9.45 0.68 -12.33
N SER A 73 -8.55 -0.25 -12.62
CA SER A 73 -7.97 -0.46 -13.96
C SER A 73 -8.64 -1.58 -14.74
N TYR A 74 -9.25 -2.57 -14.06
CA TYR A 74 -9.93 -3.70 -14.71
C TYR A 74 -11.36 -3.39 -15.12
N SER A 75 -11.52 -2.37 -15.97
CA SER A 75 -12.73 -2.27 -16.81
C SER A 75 -12.93 -3.57 -17.62
N ILE A 76 -11.86 -4.23 -18.07
CA ILE A 76 -11.91 -5.43 -18.94
C ILE A 76 -12.40 -6.70 -18.23
N GLN A 77 -11.97 -6.97 -16.98
CA GLN A 77 -12.39 -8.16 -16.24
C GLN A 77 -13.86 -8.07 -15.79
N ILE A 78 -14.35 -6.84 -15.58
CA ILE A 78 -15.77 -6.52 -15.33
C ILE A 78 -16.59 -6.54 -16.63
N SER A 79 -16.03 -6.04 -17.75
CA SER A 79 -16.72 -5.99 -19.05
C SER A 79 -16.85 -7.36 -19.70
N CYS A 80 -15.89 -8.26 -19.49
CA CYS A 80 -15.92 -9.63 -20.00
C CYS A 80 -16.20 -10.60 -18.84
N ARG A 81 -17.46 -11.00 -18.66
CA ARG A 81 -17.83 -12.11 -17.76
C ARG A 81 -17.27 -13.42 -18.33
N ILE A 82 -16.02 -13.71 -17.99
CA ILE A 82 -15.32 -14.89 -18.46
C ILE A 82 -15.81 -16.09 -17.67
N ARG A 83 -16.49 -17.01 -18.35
CA ARG A 83 -17.16 -18.18 -17.75
C ARG A 83 -16.18 -19.27 -17.27
N MET A 84 -14.90 -19.17 -17.62
CA MET A 84 -13.87 -20.18 -17.40
C MET A 84 -12.77 -19.64 -16.49
N TYR A 85 -12.58 -20.28 -15.32
CA TYR A 85 -11.69 -19.78 -14.26
C TYR A 85 -10.23 -19.58 -14.71
N TYR A 86 -9.70 -20.47 -15.56
CA TYR A 86 -8.30 -20.40 -16.01
C TYR A 86 -8.02 -19.18 -16.89
N LYS A 87 -9.00 -18.75 -17.70
CA LYS A 87 -8.90 -17.52 -18.52
C LYS A 87 -8.90 -16.28 -17.63
N GLY A 88 -9.71 -16.28 -16.57
CA GLY A 88 -9.73 -15.22 -15.57
C GLY A 88 -8.41 -15.10 -14.81
N LEU A 89 -7.79 -16.24 -14.45
CA LEU A 89 -6.48 -16.28 -13.81
C LEU A 89 -5.38 -15.74 -14.74
N PHE A 90 -5.37 -16.16 -16.01
CA PHE A 90 -4.40 -15.70 -17.00
C PHE A 90 -4.48 -14.17 -17.22
N LEU A 91 -5.69 -13.63 -17.36
CA LEU A 91 -5.90 -12.19 -17.43
C LEU A 91 -5.38 -11.52 -16.16
N GLY A 92 -5.71 -12.03 -14.98
CA GLY A 92 -5.20 -11.53 -13.70
C GLY A 92 -3.67 -11.47 -13.60
N LEU A 93 -2.93 -12.35 -14.30
CA LEU A 93 -1.47 -12.31 -14.37
C LEU A 93 -0.96 -11.22 -15.33
N ILE A 94 -1.57 -11.06 -16.52
CA ILE A 94 -1.25 -9.97 -17.46
C ILE A 94 -1.47 -8.61 -16.80
N ASP A 95 -2.61 -8.53 -16.14
CA ASP A 95 -3.10 -7.44 -15.33
C ASP A 95 -2.06 -7.02 -14.28
N MET A 96 -1.54 -7.95 -13.47
CA MET A 96 -0.47 -7.65 -12.51
C MET A 96 0.85 -7.25 -13.19
N ALA A 97 1.23 -7.91 -14.28
CA ALA A 97 2.45 -7.56 -15.02
C ALA A 97 2.40 -6.12 -15.56
N LEU A 98 1.24 -5.69 -16.03
CA LEU A 98 1.02 -4.35 -16.56
C LEU A 98 1.07 -3.28 -15.46
N MET A 99 0.50 -3.56 -14.28
CA MET A 99 0.65 -2.68 -13.10
C MET A 99 2.11 -2.52 -12.68
N ASN A 100 2.86 -3.63 -12.63
CA ASN A 100 4.28 -3.60 -12.32
C ASN A 100 5.08 -2.80 -13.35
N GLY A 101 4.78 -2.97 -14.65
CA GLY A 101 5.37 -2.18 -15.73
C GLY A 101 5.08 -0.68 -15.59
N TYR A 102 3.85 -0.31 -15.24
CA TYR A 102 3.47 1.08 -14.99
C TYR A 102 4.19 1.68 -13.77
N ILE A 103 4.35 0.93 -12.68
CA ILE A 103 5.12 1.36 -11.50
C ILE A 103 6.57 1.66 -11.88
N ILE A 104 7.21 0.77 -12.65
CA ILE A 104 8.59 0.96 -13.14
C ILE A 104 8.68 2.19 -14.04
N HIS A 105 7.73 2.35 -14.98
CA HIS A 105 7.68 3.51 -15.85
C HIS A 105 7.57 4.82 -15.05
N LYS A 106 6.70 4.87 -14.03
CA LYS A 106 6.54 6.03 -13.17
C LYS A 106 7.83 6.35 -12.40
N CYS A 107 8.46 5.35 -11.79
CA CYS A 107 9.76 5.53 -11.13
C CYS A 107 10.84 6.05 -12.08
N ASN A 108 10.84 5.60 -13.35
CA ASN A 108 11.80 6.08 -14.35
C ASN A 108 11.47 7.51 -14.83
N ALA A 109 10.19 7.86 -14.98
CA ALA A 109 9.76 9.21 -15.32
C ALA A 109 10.12 10.22 -14.23
N ASP A 110 9.94 9.85 -12.96
CA ASP A 110 10.31 10.66 -11.79
C ASP A 110 11.83 10.92 -11.76
N LYS A 111 12.66 9.90 -12.04
CA LYS A 111 14.13 10.05 -12.15
C LYS A 111 14.56 10.96 -13.30
N LEU A 112 13.77 11.00 -14.38
CA LEU A 112 14.03 11.83 -15.56
C LEU A 112 13.40 13.23 -15.44
N HIS A 113 12.78 13.57 -14.30
CA HIS A 113 11.98 14.79 -14.09
C HIS A 113 10.92 15.04 -15.17
N LYS A 114 10.43 13.97 -15.81
CA LYS A 114 9.37 14.04 -16.81
C LYS A 114 8.04 13.74 -16.13
N LYS A 115 6.99 14.48 -16.51
CA LYS A 115 5.65 14.23 -15.98
C LYS A 115 5.21 12.82 -16.40
N PRO A 116 4.88 11.91 -15.46
CA PRO A 116 4.41 10.58 -15.82
C PRO A 116 3.07 10.68 -16.55
N TYR A 117 2.84 9.80 -17.52
CA TYR A 117 1.55 9.69 -18.19
C TYR A 117 0.46 9.43 -17.14
N SER A 118 -0.68 10.11 -17.29
CA SER A 118 -1.82 9.92 -16.41
C SER A 118 -2.28 8.47 -16.51
N HIS A 119 -2.74 7.90 -15.40
CA HIS A 119 -3.27 6.55 -15.35
C HIS A 119 -4.26 6.32 -16.50
N TYR A 120 -5.20 7.25 -16.71
CA TYR A 120 -6.21 7.19 -17.77
C TYR A 120 -5.66 7.28 -19.21
N SER A 121 -4.53 7.96 -19.44
CA SER A 121 -3.97 8.12 -20.79
C SER A 121 -3.11 6.94 -21.25
N THR A 122 -2.73 6.05 -20.33
CA THR A 122 -1.95 4.85 -20.66
C THR A 122 -2.84 3.72 -21.17
N TRP A 123 -4.13 3.72 -20.80
CA TRP A 123 -5.09 2.65 -21.08
C TRP A 123 -5.97 2.87 -22.31
N LEU A 124 -5.88 4.03 -22.97
CA LEU A 124 -6.59 4.32 -24.22
C LEU A 124 -5.61 4.87 -25.27
N PRO A 125 -4.95 4.00 -26.06
CA PRO A 125 -4.25 4.46 -27.26
C PRO A 125 -5.22 4.86 -28.40
N CYS A 126 -6.53 4.62 -28.27
CA CYS A 126 -7.49 4.81 -29.35
C CYS A 126 -8.78 5.52 -28.90
N THR A 127 -8.71 6.82 -28.59
CA THR A 127 -9.86 7.73 -28.72
C THR A 127 -9.36 9.11 -29.13
N SER A 128 -8.81 9.20 -30.34
CA SER A 128 -8.58 10.46 -31.05
C SER A 128 -8.49 10.15 -32.54
N ILE A 129 -9.65 9.81 -33.12
CA ILE A 129 -10.06 10.18 -34.48
C ILE A 129 -11.52 10.62 -34.33
#